data_AF-A0A7S4NJU5-F1
#
_entry.id   AF-A0A7S4NJU5-F1
#
_cell.length_a   1.000
_cell.length_b   1.000
_cell.length_c   1.000
_cell.angle_alpha   90.00
_cell.angle_beta   90.00
_cell.angle_gamma   90.00
#
_symmetry.space_group_name_H-M   'P 1'
#
loop_
_entity.id
_entity.type
_entity.pdbx_description
1 polymer ?
#
loop_
_entity_poly.entity_id
_entity_poly.type
_entity_poly.pdbx_seq_one_letter_code
_entity_poly.pdbx_strand_id
1 'polypeptide(L)'
;SPPLSLPFPHSPIPSLLVPPPSSFPSFSFVTHSMIFDVVVKIHSLFPSLLCSESYWPVVLLSVVRHVGENERLATKAFNFLNGISQNKQTRVTVYNFLPLCEALCMFGSINTPTGDTSTAITSIDRLSHLFTLAPTIVKSYQDQKQKQQSHSSSSPTHTPRLWNDFWFPNLEFLSRFCTDKRPTVRGHALTILQHTLLSAEIRDFFCEGNEMEERVWGCFEQIIFSLLDGVLAGVG
;
A
#
# COMPACT_ATOMS: atom_id res chain seq x y z
N SER A 1 58.05 -13.95 -24.17
CA SER A 1 56.74 -13.37 -24.52
C SER A 1 55.85 -13.36 -23.29
N PRO A 2 55.10 -12.27 -23.06
CA PRO A 2 54.46 -11.92 -21.79
C PRO A 2 53.10 -12.61 -21.60
N PRO A 3 52.53 -12.62 -20.37
CA PRO A 3 51.12 -12.92 -20.18
C PRO A 3 50.27 -11.74 -20.66
N LEU A 4 49.34 -12.03 -21.57
CA LEU A 4 48.33 -11.10 -22.07
C LEU A 4 47.30 -10.82 -20.98
N SER A 5 47.28 -9.57 -20.51
CA SER A 5 46.19 -9.00 -19.72
C SER A 5 44.95 -8.85 -20.60
N LEU A 6 43.85 -9.51 -20.26
CA LEU A 6 42.52 -9.21 -20.81
C LEU A 6 41.76 -8.29 -19.85
N PRO A 7 41.21 -7.16 -20.32
CA PRO A 7 40.39 -6.28 -19.51
C PRO A 7 38.96 -6.81 -19.41
N PHE A 8 38.43 -6.89 -18.19
CA PHE A 8 37.00 -7.05 -17.93
C PHE A 8 36.25 -5.77 -18.33
N PRO A 9 35.22 -5.82 -19.19
CA PRO A 9 34.32 -4.70 -19.32
C PRO A 9 33.31 -4.73 -18.16
N HIS A 10 33.49 -3.82 -17.21
CA HIS A 10 32.41 -3.38 -16.33
C HIS A 10 31.29 -2.78 -17.20
N SER A 11 30.21 -3.54 -17.38
CA SER A 11 28.96 -2.98 -17.88
C SER A 11 28.04 -2.76 -16.67
N PRO A 12 27.84 -1.53 -16.20
CA PRO A 12 26.76 -1.24 -15.27
C PRO A 12 25.44 -1.40 -16.01
N ILE A 13 24.50 -2.10 -15.37
CA ILE A 13 23.08 -2.14 -15.73
C ILE A 13 22.61 -0.69 -15.93
N PRO A 14 21.94 -0.35 -17.04
CA PRO A 14 21.48 1.01 -17.26
C PRO A 14 20.48 1.37 -16.17
N SER A 15 20.88 2.35 -15.35
CA SER A 15 20.00 3.03 -14.41
C SER A 15 18.77 3.50 -15.18
N LEU A 16 17.60 2.97 -14.82
CA LEU A 16 16.32 3.59 -15.15
C LEU A 16 16.31 4.97 -14.47
N LEU A 17 16.80 5.97 -15.20
CA LEU A 17 16.56 7.38 -14.90
C LEU A 17 15.05 7.57 -14.93
N VAL A 18 14.43 7.53 -13.77
CA VAL A 18 13.16 8.23 -13.54
C VAL A 18 13.49 9.71 -13.77
N PRO A 19 12.93 10.37 -14.79
CA PRO A 19 13.18 11.79 -14.98
C PRO A 19 12.62 12.54 -13.76
N PRO A 20 13.29 13.62 -13.30
CA PRO A 20 12.72 14.48 -12.28
C PRO A 20 11.36 15.01 -12.75
N PRO A 21 10.41 15.29 -11.83
CA PRO A 21 9.00 15.57 -12.14
C PRO A 21 8.73 16.87 -12.92
N SER A 22 9.74 17.48 -13.54
CA SER A 22 9.67 18.78 -14.22
C SER A 22 9.39 18.71 -15.72
N SER A 23 9.03 17.55 -16.28
CA SER A 23 8.80 17.39 -17.73
C SER A 23 7.47 16.72 -18.11
N PHE A 24 6.42 16.93 -17.32
CA PHE A 24 5.06 16.71 -17.80
C PHE A 24 4.52 18.00 -18.45
N PRO A 25 3.84 17.91 -19.61
CA PRO A 25 3.15 19.06 -20.17
C PRO A 25 2.22 19.66 -19.11
N SER A 26 2.37 20.96 -18.89
CA SER A 26 1.59 21.77 -17.97
C SER A 26 0.15 21.89 -18.48
N PHE A 27 -0.63 20.83 -18.27
CA PHE A 27 -2.06 20.86 -18.43
C PHE A 27 -2.67 21.73 -17.34
N SER A 28 -3.60 22.60 -17.71
CA SER A 28 -4.26 23.53 -16.78
C SER A 28 -4.94 22.80 -15.62
N PHE A 29 -5.14 23.49 -14.50
CA PHE A 29 -5.90 23.02 -13.34
C PHE A 29 -7.29 22.44 -13.69
N VAL A 30 -7.93 22.99 -14.72
CA VAL A 30 -9.25 22.56 -15.22
C VAL A 30 -9.22 21.12 -15.75
N THR A 31 -8.16 20.74 -16.45
CA THR A 31 -8.02 19.40 -17.05
C THR A 31 -7.84 18.29 -16.01
N HIS A 32 -7.22 18.57 -14.86
CA HIS A 32 -6.96 17.55 -13.83
C HIS A 32 -8.17 17.26 -12.95
N SER A 33 -8.90 18.31 -12.52
CA SER A 33 -10.19 18.14 -11.83
C SER A 33 -11.16 17.35 -12.71
N MET A 34 -11.19 17.63 -14.02
CA MET A 34 -12.00 16.87 -14.98
C MET A 34 -11.59 15.39 -15.04
N ILE A 35 -10.29 15.07 -15.03
CA ILE A 35 -9.82 13.67 -15.01
C ILE A 35 -10.27 12.97 -13.73
N PHE A 36 -10.14 13.60 -12.56
CA PHE A 36 -10.58 12.98 -11.30
C PHE A 36 -12.10 12.81 -11.25
N ASP A 37 -12.88 13.82 -11.66
CA ASP A 37 -14.34 13.71 -11.74
C ASP A 37 -14.75 12.62 -12.74
N VAL A 38 -14.00 12.45 -13.85
CA VAL A 38 -14.19 11.35 -14.79
C VAL A 38 -13.86 10.00 -14.13
N VAL A 39 -12.78 9.88 -13.35
CA VAL A 39 -12.44 8.65 -12.62
C VAL A 39 -13.53 8.29 -11.59
N VAL A 40 -14.00 9.26 -10.80
CA VAL A 40 -15.08 9.06 -9.83
C VAL A 40 -16.38 8.65 -10.53
N LYS A 41 -16.69 9.28 -11.67
CA LYS A 41 -17.90 8.99 -12.46
C LYS A 41 -17.81 7.66 -13.21
N ILE A 42 -16.64 7.30 -13.75
CA ILE A 42 -16.37 5.99 -14.34
C ILE A 42 -16.51 4.92 -13.27
N HIS A 43 -15.97 5.14 -12.07
CA HIS A 43 -16.20 4.23 -10.96
C HIS A 43 -17.70 4.09 -10.66
N SER A 44 -18.44 5.19 -10.48
CA SER A 44 -19.86 5.09 -10.10
C SER A 44 -20.70 4.35 -11.14
N LEU A 45 -20.34 4.45 -12.42
CA LEU A 45 -21.01 3.77 -13.53
C LEU A 45 -20.52 2.34 -13.74
N PHE A 46 -19.25 2.04 -13.47
CA PHE A 46 -18.61 0.75 -13.72
C PHE A 46 -17.78 0.25 -12.53
N PRO A 47 -18.43 -0.18 -11.43
CA PRO A 47 -17.73 -0.68 -10.24
C PRO A 47 -16.85 -1.91 -10.52
N SER A 48 -17.13 -2.66 -11.58
CA SER A 48 -16.34 -3.82 -12.00
C SER A 48 -14.92 -3.47 -12.45
N LEU A 49 -14.64 -2.21 -12.79
CA LEU A 49 -13.29 -1.75 -13.14
C LEU A 49 -12.32 -1.80 -11.95
N LEU A 50 -12.82 -1.85 -10.71
CA LEU A 50 -12.00 -2.07 -9.51
C LEU A 50 -11.28 -3.44 -9.53
N CYS A 51 -11.77 -4.38 -10.35
CA CYS A 51 -11.17 -5.69 -10.56
C CYS A 51 -10.12 -5.69 -11.70
N SER A 52 -9.92 -4.55 -12.38
CA SER A 52 -8.94 -4.44 -13.46
C SER A 52 -7.59 -3.95 -12.92
N GLU A 53 -6.55 -4.71 -13.22
CA GLU A 53 -5.15 -4.35 -12.93
C GLU A 53 -4.73 -3.03 -13.61
N SER A 54 -5.30 -2.73 -14.78
CA SER A 54 -4.97 -1.55 -15.58
C SER A 54 -5.58 -0.25 -15.06
N TYR A 55 -6.58 -0.32 -14.18
CA TYR A 55 -7.34 0.83 -13.71
C TYR A 55 -6.64 1.57 -12.56
N TRP A 56 -6.05 0.81 -11.63
CA TRP A 56 -5.49 1.35 -10.39
C TRP A 56 -4.27 2.24 -10.53
N PRO A 57 -3.34 2.00 -11.48
CA PRO A 57 -2.28 2.95 -11.75
C PRO A 57 -2.81 4.34 -12.13
N VAL A 58 -3.90 4.41 -12.91
CA VAL A 58 -4.53 5.69 -13.31
C VAL A 58 -5.18 6.38 -12.11
N VAL A 59 -5.86 5.60 -11.24
CA VAL A 59 -6.44 6.11 -10.00
C VAL A 59 -5.34 6.63 -9.06
N LEU A 60 -4.28 5.86 -8.84
CA LEU A 60 -3.17 6.22 -7.95
C LEU A 60 -2.44 7.47 -8.45
N LEU A 61 -2.10 7.54 -9.74
CA LEU A 61 -1.50 8.72 -10.36
C LEU A 61 -2.41 9.95 -10.22
N SER A 62 -3.72 9.77 -10.41
CA SER A 62 -4.69 10.85 -10.20
C SER A 62 -4.67 11.29 -8.74
N VAL A 63 -4.70 10.37 -7.79
CA VAL A 63 -4.65 10.67 -6.36
C VAL A 63 -3.36 11.42 -5.98
N VAL A 64 -2.19 10.88 -6.31
CA VAL A 64 -0.86 11.47 -6.00
C VAL A 64 -0.81 12.92 -6.47
N ARG A 65 -1.28 13.17 -7.69
CA ARG A 65 -1.27 14.51 -8.28
C ARG A 65 -2.18 15.49 -7.54
N HIS A 66 -3.36 15.04 -7.14
CA HIS A 66 -4.33 15.90 -6.45
C HIS A 66 -3.97 16.14 -4.97
N VAL A 67 -3.29 15.20 -4.32
CA VAL A 67 -2.72 15.37 -2.97
C VAL A 67 -1.74 16.55 -2.95
N GLY A 68 -0.95 16.75 -4.00
CA GLY A 68 0.08 17.80 -4.04
C GLY A 68 -0.38 19.19 -4.48
N GLU A 69 -1.54 19.32 -5.14
CA GLU A 69 -1.89 20.54 -5.88
C GLU A 69 -3.03 21.36 -5.26
N ASN A 70 -4.01 20.76 -4.54
CA ASN A 70 -5.17 21.51 -4.04
C ASN A 70 -5.89 20.82 -2.85
N GLU A 71 -6.05 21.54 -1.74
CA GLU A 71 -6.72 21.06 -0.52
C GLU A 71 -8.14 20.51 -0.77
N ARG A 72 -8.98 21.23 -1.54
CA ARG A 72 -10.36 20.80 -1.81
C ARG A 72 -10.42 19.52 -2.65
N LEU A 73 -9.51 19.38 -3.61
CA LEU A 73 -9.43 18.18 -4.45
C LEU A 73 -8.85 17.01 -3.67
N ALA A 74 -7.87 17.27 -2.82
CA ALA A 74 -7.31 16.31 -1.90
C ALA A 74 -8.39 15.78 -0.93
N THR A 75 -9.24 16.63 -0.34
CA THR A 75 -10.37 16.18 0.49
C THR A 75 -11.36 15.30 -0.29
N LYS A 76 -11.70 15.67 -1.53
CA LYS A 76 -12.58 14.85 -2.38
C LYS A 76 -11.95 13.48 -2.69
N ALA A 77 -10.67 13.46 -3.02
CA ALA A 77 -9.93 12.24 -3.31
C ALA A 77 -9.82 11.33 -2.07
N PHE A 78 -9.56 11.92 -0.90
CA PHE A 78 -9.57 11.18 0.36
C PHE A 78 -10.95 10.57 0.64
N ASN A 79 -12.02 11.34 0.52
CA ASN A 79 -13.39 10.85 0.73
C ASN A 79 -13.76 9.72 -0.23
N PHE A 80 -13.31 9.79 -1.49
CA PHE A 80 -13.49 8.73 -2.47
C PHE A 80 -12.78 7.43 -2.03
N LEU A 81 -11.50 7.50 -1.65
CA LEU A 81 -10.74 6.35 -1.17
C LEU A 81 -11.32 5.76 0.12
N ASN A 82 -11.72 6.64 1.04
CA ASN A 82 -12.39 6.26 2.27
C ASN A 82 -13.70 5.51 1.96
N GLY A 83 -14.47 5.98 0.98
CA GLY A 83 -15.65 5.29 0.47
C GLY A 83 -15.35 3.89 -0.07
N ILE A 84 -14.30 3.74 -0.88
CA ILE A 84 -13.87 2.44 -1.42
C ILE A 84 -13.50 1.48 -0.29
N SER A 85 -12.75 1.95 0.71
CA SER A 85 -12.31 1.13 1.84
C SER A 85 -13.44 0.67 2.76
N GLN A 86 -14.59 1.38 2.79
CA GLN A 86 -15.72 1.08 3.66
C GLN A 86 -16.85 0.31 2.97
N ASN A 87 -17.05 0.54 1.68
CA ASN A 87 -18.29 0.14 1.03
C ASN A 87 -18.24 -1.34 0.63
N LYS A 88 -19.18 -2.13 1.19
CA LYS A 88 -19.37 -3.57 0.91
C LYS A 88 -19.64 -3.87 -0.57
N GLN A 89 -20.15 -2.89 -1.33
CA GLN A 89 -20.42 -3.00 -2.76
C GLN A 89 -19.17 -2.77 -3.62
N THR A 90 -18.25 -1.89 -3.20
CA THR A 90 -16.95 -1.67 -3.85
C THR A 90 -15.92 -2.57 -3.20
N ARG A 91 -15.86 -3.81 -3.69
CA ARG A 91 -14.94 -4.80 -3.11
C ARG A 91 -13.50 -4.34 -3.31
N VAL A 92 -12.77 -4.23 -2.20
CA VAL A 92 -11.31 -4.29 -2.21
C VAL A 92 -10.92 -5.64 -2.83
N THR A 93 -10.02 -5.62 -3.80
CA THR A 93 -9.56 -6.77 -4.57
C THR A 93 -8.04 -6.88 -4.44
N VAL A 94 -7.49 -8.01 -4.91
CA VAL A 94 -6.03 -8.20 -4.96
C VAL A 94 -5.32 -7.14 -5.81
N TYR A 95 -6.02 -6.51 -6.76
CA TYR A 95 -5.44 -5.52 -7.67
C TYR A 95 -5.40 -4.11 -7.08
N ASN A 96 -6.23 -3.84 -6.06
CA ASN A 96 -6.39 -2.50 -5.52
C ASN A 96 -5.93 -2.33 -4.08
N PHE A 97 -5.63 -3.44 -3.41
CA PHE A 97 -5.23 -3.42 -2.01
C PHE A 97 -4.00 -2.54 -1.77
N LEU A 98 -2.90 -2.82 -2.47
CA LEU A 98 -1.64 -2.11 -2.28
C LEU A 98 -1.75 -0.63 -2.73
N PRO A 99 -2.30 -0.31 -3.92
CA PRO A 99 -2.58 1.06 -4.31
C PRO A 99 -3.42 1.85 -3.30
N LEU A 100 -4.43 1.21 -2.70
CA LEU A 100 -5.28 1.84 -1.71
C LEU A 100 -4.52 2.14 -0.41
N CYS A 101 -3.69 1.20 0.06
CA CYS A 101 -2.86 1.41 1.26
C CYS A 101 -1.89 2.57 1.06
N GLU A 102 -1.19 2.60 -0.09
CA GLU A 102 -0.26 3.67 -0.44
C GLU A 102 -0.96 5.04 -0.49
N ALA A 103 -2.13 5.10 -1.13
CA ALA A 103 -2.94 6.30 -1.21
C ALA A 103 -3.36 6.83 0.17
N LEU A 104 -3.84 5.94 1.06
CA LEU A 104 -4.21 6.31 2.43
C LEU A 104 -3.02 6.84 3.23
N CYS A 105 -1.84 6.24 3.06
CA CYS A 105 -0.59 6.73 3.65
C CYS A 105 -0.22 8.13 3.18
N MET A 106 -0.35 8.39 1.87
CA MET A 106 -0.06 9.72 1.32
C MET A 106 -0.94 10.79 1.96
N PHE A 107 -2.26 10.60 2.02
CA PHE A 107 -3.18 11.57 2.63
C PHE A 107 -2.95 11.78 4.14
N GLY A 108 -2.57 10.73 4.86
CA GLY A 108 -2.31 10.83 6.28
C GLY A 108 -0.96 11.48 6.62
N SER A 109 -0.06 11.62 5.63
CA SER A 109 1.27 12.20 5.83
C SER A 109 1.21 13.70 6.09
N ILE A 110 2.01 14.13 7.05
CA ILE A 110 2.18 15.51 7.53
C ILE A 110 2.60 16.50 6.44
N ASN A 111 3.16 16.00 5.33
CA ASN A 111 3.63 16.82 4.21
C ASN A 111 2.54 17.17 3.19
N THR A 112 1.29 16.76 3.44
CA THR A 112 0.19 16.98 2.52
C THR A 112 -0.76 18.08 3.02
N PRO A 113 -1.40 18.85 2.12
CA PRO A 113 -2.38 19.87 2.48
C PRO A 113 -3.58 19.32 3.29
N THR A 114 -3.82 18.01 3.21
CA THR A 114 -4.86 17.28 3.98
C THR A 114 -4.33 16.56 5.21
N GLY A 115 -3.04 16.68 5.53
CA GLY A 115 -2.36 15.97 6.61
C GLY A 115 -2.75 16.47 8.00
N ASP A 116 -4.03 16.71 8.26
CA ASP A 116 -4.54 17.01 9.59
C ASP A 116 -4.61 15.72 10.44
N THR A 117 -4.73 15.88 11.75
CA THR A 117 -4.75 14.76 12.70
C THR A 117 -5.91 13.80 12.42
N SER A 118 -7.07 14.32 11.98
CA SER A 118 -8.27 13.54 11.71
C SER A 118 -8.11 12.63 10.48
N THR A 119 -7.56 13.16 9.39
CA THR A 119 -7.29 12.42 8.15
C THR A 119 -6.27 11.31 8.41
N ALA A 120 -5.20 11.62 9.15
CA ALA A 120 -4.19 10.62 9.50
C ALA A 120 -4.75 9.47 10.36
N ILE A 121 -5.53 9.78 11.40
CA ILE A 121 -6.21 8.75 12.22
C ILE A 121 -7.16 7.92 11.35
N THR A 122 -7.95 8.57 10.50
CA THR A 122 -8.86 7.85 9.59
C THR A 122 -8.08 6.93 8.64
N SER A 123 -6.96 7.37 8.07
CA SER A 123 -6.09 6.52 7.24
C SER A 123 -5.57 5.31 8.00
N ILE A 124 -5.12 5.49 9.24
CA ILE A 124 -4.65 4.39 10.12
C ILE A 124 -5.77 3.37 10.34
N ASP A 125 -6.99 3.84 10.66
CA ASP A 125 -8.15 2.96 10.87
C ASP A 125 -8.50 2.18 9.59
N ARG A 126 -8.34 2.80 8.42
CA ARG A 126 -8.54 2.11 7.13
C ARG A 126 -7.46 1.10 6.81
N LEU A 127 -6.21 1.38 7.11
CA LEU A 127 -5.14 0.38 6.98
C LEU A 127 -5.41 -0.84 7.87
N SER A 128 -5.82 -0.63 9.12
CA SER A 128 -6.22 -1.71 10.03
C SER A 128 -7.40 -2.51 9.50
N HIS A 129 -8.43 -1.83 8.97
CA HIS A 129 -9.56 -2.54 8.37
C HIS A 129 -9.13 -3.39 7.15
N LEU A 130 -8.30 -2.84 6.26
CA LEU A 130 -7.75 -3.56 5.11
C LEU A 130 -6.94 -4.78 5.56
N PHE A 131 -6.14 -4.65 6.61
CA PHE A 131 -5.39 -5.75 7.20
C PHE A 131 -6.31 -6.93 7.55
N THR A 132 -7.42 -6.66 8.26
CA THR A 132 -8.41 -7.69 8.63
C THR A 132 -9.17 -8.28 7.43
N LEU A 133 -9.30 -7.53 6.33
CA LEU A 133 -9.97 -8.01 5.11
C LEU A 133 -9.07 -8.89 4.23
N ALA A 134 -7.74 -8.79 4.35
CA ALA A 134 -6.79 -9.45 3.47
C ALA A 134 -7.03 -10.98 3.30
N PRO A 135 -7.29 -11.77 4.36
CA PRO A 135 -7.59 -13.20 4.20
C PRO A 135 -8.81 -13.48 3.31
N THR A 136 -9.85 -12.65 3.45
CA THR A 136 -11.09 -12.76 2.66
C THR A 136 -10.84 -12.42 1.19
N ILE A 137 -10.02 -11.40 0.94
CA ILE A 137 -9.66 -10.97 -0.42
C ILE A 137 -8.87 -12.07 -1.14
N VAL A 138 -7.86 -12.65 -0.48
CA VAL A 138 -7.05 -13.73 -1.03
C VAL A 138 -7.90 -14.96 -1.33
N LYS A 139 -8.76 -15.37 -0.38
CA LYS A 139 -9.68 -16.50 -0.57
C LYS A 139 -10.62 -16.30 -1.76
N SER A 140 -11.26 -15.13 -1.86
CA SER A 140 -12.17 -14.83 -2.97
C SER A 140 -11.49 -14.85 -4.33
N TYR A 141 -10.24 -14.40 -4.43
CA TYR A 141 -9.49 -14.42 -5.68
C TYR A 141 -9.13 -15.85 -6.11
N GLN A 142 -8.75 -16.70 -5.16
CA GLN A 142 -8.43 -18.10 -5.44
C GLN A 142 -9.66 -18.90 -5.85
N ASP A 143 -10.80 -18.69 -5.18
CA ASP A 143 -12.08 -19.31 -5.56
C ASP A 143 -12.48 -18.96 -7.00
N GLN A 144 -12.15 -17.74 -7.46
CA GLN A 144 -12.37 -17.33 -8.84
C GLN A 144 -11.39 -18.00 -9.81
N LYS A 145 -10.11 -18.12 -9.45
CA LYS A 145 -9.11 -18.82 -10.28
C LYS A 145 -9.40 -20.32 -10.41
N GLN A 146 -9.80 -20.98 -9.34
CA GLN A 146 -10.15 -22.41 -9.38
C GLN A 146 -11.39 -22.67 -10.24
N LYS A 147 -12.37 -21.77 -10.25
CA LYS A 147 -13.54 -21.87 -11.14
C LYS A 147 -13.20 -21.66 -12.62
N GLN A 148 -12.09 -20.97 -12.92
CA GLN A 148 -11.60 -20.74 -14.28
C GLN A 148 -10.63 -21.83 -14.76
N GLN A 149 -10.01 -22.59 -13.86
CA GLN A 149 -9.14 -23.73 -14.17
C GLN A 149 -9.82 -25.06 -13.83
N SER A 150 -10.53 -25.62 -14.81
CA SER A 150 -10.98 -27.02 -14.75
C SER A 150 -9.77 -27.96 -14.73
N HIS A 151 -9.58 -28.67 -13.62
CA HIS A 151 -8.61 -29.75 -13.39
C HIS A 151 -7.12 -29.38 -13.32
N SER A 152 -6.67 -28.96 -12.13
CA SER A 152 -5.41 -29.47 -11.55
C SER A 152 -5.42 -29.29 -10.04
N SER A 153 -5.29 -30.42 -9.33
CA SER A 153 -5.20 -30.47 -7.88
C SER A 153 -3.77 -30.17 -7.45
N SER A 154 -3.43 -28.89 -7.31
CA SER A 154 -2.36 -28.47 -6.41
C SER A 154 -2.97 -27.56 -5.36
N SER A 155 -2.91 -27.99 -4.10
CA SER A 155 -3.18 -27.16 -2.94
C SER A 155 -2.34 -25.89 -3.05
N PRO A 156 -2.95 -24.70 -3.24
CA PRO A 156 -2.17 -23.48 -3.24
C PRO A 156 -1.76 -23.24 -1.79
N THR A 157 -0.45 -23.19 -1.54
CA THR A 157 0.11 -22.68 -0.29
C THR A 157 -0.45 -21.27 -0.08
N HIS A 158 -1.45 -21.17 0.79
CA HIS A 158 -2.24 -19.97 1.06
C HIS A 158 -1.43 -18.85 1.73
N THR A 159 -0.30 -19.22 2.32
CA THR A 159 0.43 -18.45 3.31
C THR A 159 1.42 -17.42 2.71
N PRO A 160 2.25 -17.73 1.69
CA PRO A 160 3.28 -16.78 1.22
C PRO A 160 2.70 -15.51 0.60
N ARG A 161 1.63 -15.62 -0.20
CA ARG A 161 0.98 -14.46 -0.85
C ARG A 161 0.30 -13.54 0.15
N LEU A 162 -0.36 -14.09 1.17
CA LEU A 162 -1.07 -13.29 2.16
C LEU A 162 -0.08 -12.40 2.95
N TRP A 163 1.09 -12.94 3.27
CA TRP A 163 2.15 -12.16 3.91
C TRP A 163 2.78 -11.14 2.97
N ASN A 164 3.36 -11.58 1.86
CA ASN A 164 4.17 -10.72 0.99
C ASN A 164 3.35 -9.65 0.27
N ASP A 165 2.13 -9.97 -0.16
CA ASP A 165 1.35 -9.08 -1.03
C ASP A 165 0.34 -8.22 -0.24
N PHE A 166 0.03 -8.58 1.02
CA PHE A 166 -1.02 -7.92 1.80
C PHE A 166 -0.56 -7.48 3.19
N TRP A 167 -0.27 -8.43 4.08
CA TRP A 167 -0.02 -8.11 5.48
C TRP A 167 1.28 -7.36 5.71
N PHE A 168 2.38 -7.82 5.13
CA PHE A 168 3.67 -7.16 5.31
C PHE A 168 3.67 -5.72 4.75
N PRO A 169 3.22 -5.45 3.51
CA PRO A 169 3.12 -4.07 3.02
C PRO A 169 2.20 -3.19 3.86
N ASN A 170 1.07 -3.72 4.34
CA ASN A 170 0.16 -2.95 5.20
C ASN A 170 0.82 -2.57 6.54
N LEU A 171 1.58 -3.49 7.14
CA LEU A 171 2.37 -3.22 8.34
C LEU A 171 3.47 -2.18 8.08
N GLU A 172 4.12 -2.22 6.91
CA GLU A 172 5.09 -1.20 6.49
C GLU A 172 4.45 0.18 6.36
N PHE A 173 3.24 0.24 5.78
CA PHE A 173 2.47 1.48 5.69
C PHE A 173 2.07 2.02 7.06
N LEU A 174 1.66 1.14 7.98
CA LEU A 174 1.31 1.51 9.35
C LEU A 174 2.54 1.97 10.16
N SER A 175 3.71 1.37 9.93
CA SER A 175 4.95 1.74 10.63
C SER A 175 5.35 3.20 10.32
N ARG A 176 5.09 3.69 9.11
CA ARG A 176 5.32 5.10 8.74
C ARG A 176 4.54 6.09 9.61
N PHE A 177 3.36 5.70 10.10
CA PHE A 177 2.58 6.53 11.04
C PHE A 177 3.08 6.43 12.48
N CYS A 178 3.77 5.34 12.84
CA CYS A 178 4.37 5.17 14.16
C CYS A 178 5.56 6.11 14.41
N THR A 179 6.09 6.73 13.36
CA THR A 179 7.13 7.78 13.46
C THR A 179 6.56 9.19 13.24
N ASP A 180 5.24 9.35 13.22
CA ASP A 180 4.61 10.65 13.00
C ASP A 180 5.00 11.66 14.11
N LYS A 181 5.17 12.92 13.71
CA LYS A 181 5.53 14.01 14.62
C LYS A 181 4.40 14.34 15.60
N ARG A 182 3.15 14.09 15.21
CA ARG A 182 1.95 14.35 16.01
C ARG A 182 1.78 13.23 17.03
N PRO A 183 1.89 13.50 18.35
CA PRO A 183 1.84 12.46 19.38
C PRO A 183 0.54 11.64 19.35
N THR A 184 -0.59 12.27 19.04
CA THR A 184 -1.89 11.59 18.94
C THR A 184 -1.93 10.58 17.78
N VAL A 185 -1.45 10.97 16.60
CA VAL A 185 -1.39 10.09 15.42
C VAL A 185 -0.43 8.93 15.67
N ARG A 186 0.77 9.26 16.20
CA ARG A 186 1.78 8.25 16.56
C ARG A 186 1.25 7.27 17.60
N GLY A 187 0.63 7.75 18.67
CA GLY A 187 0.07 6.90 19.72
C GLY A 187 -1.00 5.96 19.18
N HIS A 188 -1.90 6.47 18.34
CA HIS A 188 -2.93 5.67 17.68
C HIS A 188 -2.34 4.59 16.76
N ALA A 189 -1.37 4.96 15.92
CA ALA A 189 -0.68 4.03 15.03
C ALA A 189 0.02 2.91 15.79
N LEU A 190 0.72 3.23 16.88
CA LEU A 190 1.38 2.24 17.74
C LEU A 190 0.39 1.28 18.38
N THR A 191 -0.76 1.78 18.87
CA THR A 191 -1.82 0.93 19.43
C THR A 191 -2.39 -0.03 18.37
N ILE A 192 -2.65 0.46 17.16
CA ILE A 192 -3.15 -0.37 16.06
C ILE A 192 -2.10 -1.39 15.62
N LEU A 193 -0.82 -1.00 15.55
CA LEU A 193 0.28 -1.91 15.19
C LEU A 193 0.41 -3.03 16.23
N GLN A 194 0.39 -2.67 17.52
CA GLN A 194 0.41 -3.63 18.62
C GLN A 194 -0.77 -4.62 18.52
N HIS A 195 -1.99 -4.12 18.32
CA HIS A 195 -3.18 -4.96 18.17
C HIS A 195 -3.05 -5.91 16.97
N THR A 196 -2.51 -5.43 15.86
CA THR A 196 -2.34 -6.20 14.63
C THR A 196 -1.32 -7.33 14.83
N LEU A 197 -0.17 -7.03 15.43
CA LEU A 197 0.88 -8.02 15.72
C LEU A 197 0.47 -9.06 16.75
N LEU A 198 -0.43 -8.71 17.66
CA LEU A 198 -0.98 -9.62 18.67
C LEU A 198 -2.28 -10.32 18.22
N SER A 199 -2.74 -10.06 16.99
CA SER A 199 -3.95 -10.67 16.45
C SER A 199 -3.82 -12.19 16.33
N ALA A 200 -4.93 -12.89 16.50
CA ALA A 200 -4.96 -14.34 16.31
C ALA A 200 -4.58 -14.69 14.86
N GLU A 201 -5.00 -13.87 13.89
CA GLU A 201 -4.70 -14.08 12.48
C GLU A 201 -3.19 -14.06 12.18
N ILE A 202 -2.45 -13.10 12.72
CA ILE A 202 -0.98 -13.06 12.56
C ILE A 202 -0.31 -14.19 13.34
N ARG A 203 -0.76 -14.46 14.56
CA ARG A 203 -0.13 -15.49 15.40
C ARG A 203 -0.26 -16.87 14.77
N ASP A 204 -1.47 -17.23 14.34
CA ASP A 204 -1.74 -18.52 13.74
C ASP A 204 -0.95 -18.67 12.41
N PHE A 205 -0.78 -17.56 11.68
CA PHE A 205 0.08 -17.52 10.49
C PHE A 205 1.58 -17.71 10.78
N PHE A 206 2.11 -17.08 11.82
CA PHE A 206 3.49 -17.31 12.22
C PHE A 206 3.71 -18.75 12.69
N CYS A 207 2.70 -19.37 13.30
CA CYS A 207 2.79 -20.76 13.75
C CYS A 207 2.61 -21.80 12.63
N GLU A 208 2.27 -21.40 11.39
CA GLU A 208 2.06 -22.31 10.26
C GLU A 208 3.30 -22.43 9.34
N GLY A 209 3.91 -23.62 9.34
CA GLY A 209 4.90 -24.06 8.36
C GLY A 209 6.38 -23.81 8.74
N ASN A 210 7.29 -24.24 7.87
CA ASN A 210 8.74 -24.19 8.11
C ASN A 210 9.38 -22.79 7.85
N GLU A 211 8.58 -21.80 7.43
CA GLU A 211 9.03 -20.43 7.10
C GLU A 211 8.74 -19.42 8.24
N MET A 212 8.35 -19.91 9.43
CA MET A 212 8.04 -19.09 10.60
C MET A 212 9.19 -18.11 10.91
N GLU A 213 10.42 -18.63 10.95
CA GLU A 213 11.60 -17.86 11.36
C GLU A 213 11.88 -16.71 10.41
N GLU A 214 11.78 -16.92 9.09
CA GLU A 214 11.98 -15.88 8.07
C GLU A 214 10.91 -14.78 8.15
N ARG A 215 9.64 -15.14 8.35
CA ARG A 215 8.52 -14.18 8.41
C ARG A 215 8.54 -13.35 9.69
N VAL A 216 8.79 -14.01 10.82
CA VAL A 216 8.96 -13.33 12.12
C VAL A 216 10.18 -12.42 12.04
N TRP A 217 11.31 -12.91 11.54
CA TRP A 217 12.53 -12.12 11.42
C TRP A 217 12.32 -10.91 10.50
N GLY A 218 11.70 -11.07 9.33
CA GLY A 218 11.38 -9.95 8.44
C GLY A 218 10.47 -8.90 9.08
N CYS A 219 9.51 -9.32 9.90
CA CYS A 219 8.67 -8.40 10.67
C CYS A 219 9.45 -7.64 11.74
N PHE A 220 10.34 -8.34 12.46
CA PHE A 220 11.19 -7.71 13.47
C PHE A 220 12.20 -6.75 12.85
N GLU A 221 12.92 -7.16 11.83
CA GLU A 221 13.97 -6.37 11.19
C GLU A 221 13.39 -5.13 10.48
N GLN A 222 12.39 -5.32 9.62
CA GLN A 222 11.93 -4.27 8.72
C GLN A 222 10.87 -3.34 9.35
N ILE A 223 10.18 -3.80 10.39
CA ILE A 223 9.14 -2.99 11.05
C ILE A 223 9.59 -2.61 12.46
N ILE A 224 9.84 -3.58 13.35
CA ILE A 224 10.10 -3.27 14.76
C ILE A 224 11.45 -2.59 14.98
N PHE A 225 12.54 -3.13 14.44
CA PHE A 225 13.88 -2.56 14.60
C PHE A 225 14.00 -1.24 13.86
N SER A 226 13.45 -1.13 12.65
CA SER A 226 13.39 0.15 11.93
C SER A 226 12.64 1.24 12.73
N LEU A 227 11.57 0.89 13.46
CA LEU A 227 10.89 1.81 14.37
C LEU A 227 11.76 2.17 15.58
N LEU A 228 12.44 1.19 16.17
CA LEU A 228 13.35 1.42 17.31
C LEU A 228 14.54 2.30 16.91
N ASP A 229 15.13 2.10 15.74
CA ASP A 229 16.21 2.93 15.21
C ASP A 229 15.74 4.38 15.01
N GLY A 230 14.52 4.57 14.49
CA GLY A 230 13.91 5.89 14.36
C GLY A 230 13.65 6.57 15.70
N VAL A 231 13.27 5.80 16.73
CA VAL A 231 13.12 6.31 18.10
C VAL A 231 14.48 6.68 18.68
N LEU A 232 15.48 5.80 18.58
CA LEU A 232 16.82 5.99 19.13
C LEU A 232 17.57 7.16 18.46
N ALA A 233 17.42 7.32 17.14
CA ALA A 233 17.98 8.44 16.39
C ALA A 233 17.32 9.79 16.73
N GLY A 234 16.10 9.78 17.27
CA GLY A 234 15.37 10.97 17.74
C GLY A 234 15.69 11.40 19.17
N VAL A 235 16.57 10.68 19.89
CA VAL A 235 17.06 11.03 21.25
C VAL A 235 18.40 11.80 21.18
N GLY A 236 18.85 12.21 19.99
CA GLY A 236 20.04 13.05 19.77
C GLY A 236 19.72 14.52 19.56
#